data_AF-A0A0G0FPH6-F1
#
_entry.id   AF-A0A0G0FPH6-F1
#
_cell.length_a   1.000
_cell.length_b   1.000
_cell.length_c   1.000
_cell.angle_alpha   90.00
_cell.angle_beta   90.00
_cell.angle_gamma   90.00
#
_symmetry.space_group_name_H-M   'P 1'
#
loop_
_entity.id
_entity.type
_entity.pdbx_description
1 polymer ?
#
loop_
_entity_poly.entity_id
_entity_poly.type
_entity_poly.pdbx_seq_one_letter_code
_entity_poly.pdbx_strand_id
1 'polypeptide(L)'
;MNLDKVIENIISSPLFLKLKDVVENNAWHDNETVYDHLLKTYNIARQQIKGDFIENKKAKKLFLEFINSEFENTKLSDIMLITALLHDCGKLLYYKEGEIEKSLRHVNELGIVRMPGHEYFGSTIAINFLKDTGINNKIIERITKVIRLHDTFSDGYLMGMENWKIEEVVDDVKARAEGLYKEALFNIYCDVYTANPSRNSIKRIIEIFDQPQLYIPRKYFIK
;
A
#
# COMPACT_ATOMS: atom_id res chain seq x y z
N MET A 1 -17.31 -10.82 4.76
CA MET A 1 -16.72 -10.02 5.86
C MET A 1 -17.51 -8.73 6.02
N ASN A 2 -17.74 -8.22 7.24
CA ASN A 2 -18.28 -6.86 7.42
C ASN A 2 -17.09 -5.89 7.51
N LEU A 3 -16.76 -5.25 6.39
CA LEU A 3 -15.58 -4.37 6.29
C LEU A 3 -15.67 -3.19 7.26
N ASP A 4 -16.81 -2.49 7.36
CA ASP A 4 -16.92 -1.32 8.21
C ASP A 4 -16.65 -1.69 9.68
N LYS A 5 -17.20 -2.82 10.17
CA LYS A 5 -16.92 -3.33 11.52
C LYS A 5 -15.44 -3.68 11.72
N VAL A 6 -14.79 -4.28 10.72
CA VAL A 6 -13.35 -4.60 10.78
C VAL A 6 -12.53 -3.31 10.90
N ILE A 7 -12.84 -2.31 10.07
CA ILE A 7 -12.14 -1.02 10.07
C ILE A 7 -12.35 -0.31 11.42
N GLU A 8 -13.58 -0.27 11.93
CA GLU A 8 -13.89 0.27 13.26
C GLU A 8 -13.10 -0.41 14.38
N ASN A 9 -12.99 -1.75 14.35
CA ASN A 9 -12.20 -2.50 15.32
C ASN A 9 -10.71 -2.15 15.25
N ILE A 10 -10.16 -1.98 14.03
CA ILE A 10 -8.75 -1.60 13.84
C ILE A 10 -8.51 -0.19 14.39
N ILE A 11 -9.29 0.80 13.95
CA ILE A 11 -9.05 2.22 14.27
C ILE A 11 -9.28 2.56 15.75
N SER A 12 -10.15 1.81 16.43
CA SER A 12 -10.43 1.96 17.86
C SER A 12 -9.48 1.16 18.75
N SER A 13 -8.64 0.29 18.16
CA SER A 13 -7.70 -0.49 18.94
C SER A 13 -6.64 0.40 19.62
N PRO A 14 -6.24 0.09 20.87
CA PRO A 14 -5.18 0.84 21.54
C PRO A 14 -3.87 0.88 20.75
N LEU A 15 -3.58 -0.17 19.96
CA LEU A 15 -2.38 -0.24 19.15
C LEU A 15 -2.42 0.78 17.98
N PHE A 16 -3.54 0.86 17.26
CA PHE A 16 -3.68 1.82 16.17
C PHE A 16 -3.71 3.27 16.67
N LEU A 17 -4.30 3.52 17.84
CA LEU A 17 -4.31 4.86 18.45
C LEU A 17 -2.91 5.39 18.79
N LYS A 18 -1.91 4.53 19.01
CA LYS A 18 -0.51 4.95 19.22
C LYS A 18 0.14 5.59 17.98
N LEU A 19 -0.42 5.38 16.79
CA LEU A 19 0.08 6.01 15.55
C LEU A 19 -0.12 7.53 15.56
N LYS A 20 -0.95 8.06 16.48
CA LYS A 20 -1.10 9.51 16.72
C LYS A 20 0.17 10.16 17.29
N ASP A 21 1.01 9.37 17.96
CA ASP A 21 2.25 9.86 18.58
C ASP A 21 3.43 9.91 17.59
N VAL A 22 3.22 9.41 16.37
CA VAL A 22 4.24 9.36 15.32
C VAL A 22 3.94 10.43 14.29
N VAL A 23 4.75 11.48 14.25
CA VAL A 23 4.62 12.59 13.28
C VAL A 23 5.71 12.48 12.22
N GLU A 24 5.28 12.59 10.96
CA GLU A 24 6.15 12.64 9.79
C GLU A 24 6.27 14.05 9.25
N ASN A 25 7.49 14.43 8.95
CA ASN A 25 7.82 15.71 8.35
C ASN A 25 8.87 15.46 7.27
N ASN A 26 8.45 15.37 6.02
CA ASN A 26 9.34 15.19 4.87
C ASN A 26 8.66 15.72 3.59
N ALA A 27 9.31 15.55 2.43
CA ALA A 27 8.79 16.10 1.17
C ALA A 27 7.40 15.57 0.78
N TRP A 28 7.02 14.39 1.27
CA TRP A 28 5.76 13.72 0.97
C TRP A 28 4.69 13.93 2.06
N HIS A 29 5.10 14.27 3.29
CA HIS A 29 4.23 14.45 4.45
C HIS A 29 4.45 15.80 5.13
N ASP A 30 3.41 16.62 5.21
CA ASP A 30 3.46 17.95 5.85
C ASP A 30 2.98 17.90 7.30
N ASN A 31 3.90 17.50 8.21
CA ASN A 31 3.67 17.45 9.66
C ASN A 31 2.40 16.70 10.10
N GLU A 32 2.00 15.68 9.33
CA GLU A 32 0.84 14.84 9.66
C GLU A 32 1.24 13.67 10.57
N THR A 33 0.30 13.24 11.42
CA THR A 33 0.50 12.00 12.19
C THR A 33 0.34 10.79 11.26
N VAL A 34 1.02 9.70 11.55
CA VAL A 34 0.85 8.44 10.80
C VAL A 34 -0.61 7.96 10.89
N TYR A 35 -1.27 8.18 12.03
CA TYR A 35 -2.70 7.89 12.18
C TYR A 35 -3.56 8.65 11.14
N ASP A 36 -3.38 9.97 11.04
CA ASP A 36 -4.17 10.80 10.11
C ASP A 36 -3.84 10.46 8.65
N HIS A 37 -2.56 10.21 8.37
CA HIS A 37 -2.10 9.75 7.05
C HIS A 37 -2.82 8.45 6.64
N LEU A 38 -2.82 7.43 7.49
CA LEU A 38 -3.46 6.14 7.20
C LEU A 38 -4.98 6.26 6.98
N LEU A 39 -5.66 7.10 7.76
CA LEU A 39 -7.08 7.38 7.56
C LEU A 39 -7.35 8.11 6.23
N LYS A 40 -6.51 9.09 5.89
CA LYS A 40 -6.57 9.80 4.62
C LYS A 40 -6.37 8.82 3.45
N THR A 41 -5.33 7.99 3.50
CA THR A 41 -5.02 6.99 2.47
C THR A 41 -6.13 5.93 2.34
N TYR A 42 -6.69 5.46 3.44
CA TYR A 42 -7.88 4.59 3.43
C TYR A 42 -9.09 5.25 2.74
N ASN A 43 -9.38 6.51 3.05
CA ASN A 43 -10.50 7.23 2.45
C ASN A 43 -10.29 7.46 0.95
N ILE A 44 -9.07 7.77 0.53
CA ILE A 44 -8.69 7.84 -0.88
C ILE A 44 -8.88 6.47 -1.55
N ALA A 45 -8.39 5.40 -0.94
CA ALA A 45 -8.57 4.04 -1.45
C ALA A 45 -10.06 3.69 -1.62
N ARG A 46 -10.92 4.01 -0.65
CA ARG A 46 -12.38 3.82 -0.76
C ARG A 46 -13.01 4.55 -1.94
N GLN A 47 -12.50 5.73 -2.27
CA GLN A 47 -12.99 6.51 -3.41
C GLN A 47 -12.46 5.93 -4.72
N GLN A 48 -11.16 5.68 -4.80
CA GLN A 48 -10.46 5.27 -6.01
C GLN A 48 -10.72 3.81 -6.40
N ILE A 49 -11.16 2.95 -5.47
CA ILE A 49 -11.52 1.56 -5.77
C ILE A 49 -12.67 1.44 -6.80
N LYS A 50 -13.38 2.54 -7.10
CA LYS A 50 -14.37 2.60 -8.19
C LYS A 50 -13.76 2.56 -9.59
N GLY A 51 -12.44 2.77 -9.71
CA GLY A 51 -11.72 2.74 -10.98
C GLY A 51 -12.03 3.92 -11.89
N ASP A 52 -12.42 5.07 -11.34
CA ASP A 52 -12.73 6.27 -12.13
C ASP A 52 -11.50 6.94 -12.75
N PHE A 53 -10.31 6.63 -12.22
CA PHE A 53 -9.03 7.03 -12.80
C PHE A 53 -8.61 6.22 -14.03
N ILE A 54 -9.36 5.17 -14.40
CA ILE A 54 -9.07 4.31 -15.54
C ILE A 54 -9.98 4.72 -16.71
N GLU A 55 -9.41 5.33 -17.74
CA GLU A 55 -10.13 5.84 -18.91
C GLU A 55 -10.39 4.73 -19.95
N ASN A 56 -9.45 3.80 -20.10
CA ASN A 56 -9.60 2.68 -21.02
C ASN A 56 -10.74 1.75 -20.56
N LYS A 57 -11.84 1.73 -21.32
CA LYS A 57 -13.04 0.94 -21.00
C LYS A 57 -12.77 -0.56 -20.76
N LYS A 58 -11.85 -1.15 -21.53
CA LYS A 58 -11.49 -2.57 -21.38
C LYS A 58 -10.68 -2.79 -20.10
N ALA A 59 -9.71 -1.92 -19.82
CA ALA A 59 -8.94 -1.96 -18.60
C ALA A 59 -9.82 -1.73 -17.36
N LYS A 60 -10.73 -0.74 -17.39
CA LYS A 60 -11.67 -0.47 -16.30
C LYS A 60 -12.56 -1.66 -16.01
N LYS A 61 -13.08 -2.33 -17.04
CA LYS A 61 -13.86 -3.57 -16.87
C LYS A 61 -13.03 -4.66 -16.17
N LEU A 62 -11.79 -4.89 -16.61
CA LEU A 62 -10.90 -5.89 -16.01
C LEU A 62 -10.49 -5.54 -14.57
N PHE A 63 -10.31 -4.25 -14.27
CA PHE A 63 -10.09 -3.77 -12.91
C PHE A 63 -11.28 -4.06 -12.01
N LEU A 64 -12.49 -3.73 -12.44
CA LEU A 64 -13.71 -3.99 -11.70
C LEU A 64 -13.95 -5.49 -11.47
N GLU A 65 -13.66 -6.34 -12.47
CA GLU A 65 -13.68 -7.80 -12.32
C GLU A 65 -12.64 -8.26 -11.29
N PHE A 66 -11.43 -7.72 -11.32
CA PHE A 66 -10.37 -8.03 -10.38
C PHE A 66 -10.75 -7.67 -8.94
N ILE A 67 -11.16 -6.44 -8.65
CA ILE A 67 -11.47 -6.01 -7.28
C ILE A 67 -12.71 -6.70 -6.69
N ASN A 68 -13.65 -7.13 -7.54
CA ASN A 68 -14.84 -7.87 -7.12
C ASN A 68 -14.61 -9.38 -7.01
N SER A 69 -13.47 -9.89 -7.51
CA SER A 69 -13.10 -11.29 -7.31
C SER A 69 -12.82 -11.57 -5.84
N GLU A 70 -13.01 -12.83 -5.45
CA GLU A 70 -12.85 -13.26 -4.06
C GLU A 70 -11.56 -14.04 -3.85
N PHE A 71 -10.94 -13.80 -2.70
CA PHE A 71 -9.88 -14.61 -2.15
C PHE A 71 -10.30 -15.03 -0.73
N GLU A 72 -10.42 -16.34 -0.49
CA GLU A 72 -10.87 -16.89 0.80
C GLU A 72 -12.21 -16.28 1.27
N ASN A 73 -13.19 -16.20 0.37
CA ASN A 73 -14.54 -15.63 0.58
C ASN A 73 -14.55 -14.13 0.98
N THR A 74 -13.51 -13.39 0.61
CA THR A 74 -13.42 -11.95 0.82
C THR A 74 -13.04 -11.27 -0.48
N LYS A 75 -13.76 -10.19 -0.83
CA LYS A 75 -13.47 -9.42 -2.04
C LYS A 75 -12.07 -8.82 -1.98
N LEU A 76 -11.35 -8.84 -3.10
CA LEU A 76 -10.04 -8.21 -3.18
C LEU A 76 -10.10 -6.71 -2.87
N SER A 77 -11.20 -6.02 -3.21
CA SER A 77 -11.44 -4.64 -2.80
C SER A 77 -11.31 -4.45 -1.29
N ASP A 78 -11.89 -5.33 -0.49
CA ASP A 78 -11.90 -5.18 0.97
C ASP A 78 -10.50 -5.42 1.54
N ILE A 79 -9.76 -6.38 0.97
CA ILE A 79 -8.36 -6.64 1.32
C ILE A 79 -7.51 -5.41 1.01
N MET A 80 -7.67 -4.82 -0.18
CA MET A 80 -6.93 -3.62 -0.60
C MET A 80 -7.22 -2.42 0.31
N LEU A 81 -8.47 -2.26 0.76
CA LEU A 81 -8.85 -1.19 1.70
C LEU A 81 -8.23 -1.37 3.09
N ILE A 82 -8.17 -2.61 3.60
CA ILE A 82 -7.50 -2.90 4.88
C ILE A 82 -5.99 -2.66 4.74
N THR A 83 -5.39 -3.07 3.63
CA THR A 83 -3.97 -2.80 3.35
C THR A 83 -3.69 -1.30 3.34
N ALA A 84 -4.52 -0.49 2.68
CA ALA A 84 -4.36 0.96 2.64
C ALA A 84 -4.38 1.59 4.05
N LEU A 85 -5.23 1.07 4.95
CA LEU A 85 -5.30 1.51 6.35
C LEU A 85 -4.06 1.11 7.18
N LEU A 86 -3.32 0.08 6.77
CA LEU A 86 -2.26 -0.52 7.58
C LEU A 86 -0.86 -0.44 6.95
N HIS A 87 -0.71 0.06 5.72
CA HIS A 87 0.55 -0.01 4.97
C HIS A 87 1.75 0.56 5.73
N ASP A 88 1.52 1.63 6.49
CA ASP A 88 2.53 2.32 7.28
C ASP A 88 2.54 1.96 8.78
N CYS A 89 1.86 0.90 9.20
CA CYS A 89 1.79 0.53 10.62
C CYS A 89 3.17 0.23 11.26
N GLY A 90 4.17 -0.11 10.45
CA GLY A 90 5.56 -0.31 10.87
C GLY A 90 6.26 0.96 11.37
N LYS A 91 5.75 2.14 11.05
CA LYS A 91 6.29 3.43 11.52
C LYS A 91 6.22 3.60 13.05
N LEU A 92 5.36 2.82 13.72
CA LEU A 92 5.25 2.76 15.19
C LEU A 92 6.41 2.00 15.88
N LEU A 93 7.25 1.30 15.11
CA LEU A 93 8.18 0.32 15.67
C LEU A 93 9.31 0.94 16.51
N TYR A 94 9.67 0.16 17.52
CA TYR A 94 10.88 0.32 18.32
C TYR A 94 11.71 -0.96 18.20
N TYR A 95 13.02 -0.83 18.32
CA TYR A 95 13.95 -1.95 18.30
C TYR A 95 14.92 -1.85 19.47
N LYS A 96 15.48 -3.00 19.86
CA LYS A 96 16.51 -3.09 20.89
C LYS A 96 17.84 -3.48 20.26
N GLU A 97 18.89 -2.70 20.54
CA GLU A 97 20.27 -3.05 20.25
C GLU A 97 21.01 -3.22 21.59
N GLY A 98 21.07 -4.47 22.06
CA GLY A 98 21.42 -4.78 23.44
C GLY A 98 20.36 -4.26 24.40
N GLU A 99 20.77 -3.50 25.42
CA GLU A 99 19.88 -2.89 26.41
C GLU A 99 19.26 -1.56 25.97
N ILE A 100 19.68 -1.03 24.81
CA ILE A 100 19.23 0.28 24.32
C ILE A 100 17.98 0.09 23.47
N GLU A 101 16.87 0.67 23.93
CA GLU A 101 15.64 0.81 23.15
C GLU A 101 15.71 2.06 22.27
N LYS A 102 15.43 1.90 20.97
CA LYS A 102 15.44 2.97 19.98
C LYS A 102 14.15 2.93 19.18
N SER A 103 13.63 4.11 18.82
CA SER A 103 12.56 4.19 17.82
C SER A 103 13.15 3.95 16.42
N LEU A 104 12.36 3.36 15.53
CA LEU A 104 12.67 3.32 14.09
C LEU A 104 12.69 4.73 13.46
N ARG A 105 12.14 5.72 14.16
CA ARG A 105 12.08 7.12 13.72
C ARG A 105 13.45 7.79 13.85
N HIS A 106 14.02 8.19 12.71
CA HIS A 106 15.22 9.02 12.62
C HIS A 106 14.85 10.44 12.19
N VAL A 107 15.41 11.44 12.87
CA VAL A 107 15.26 12.86 12.52
C VAL A 107 16.64 13.43 12.23
N ASN A 108 16.81 14.05 11.08
CA ASN A 108 18.08 14.72 10.75
C ASN A 108 18.12 16.17 11.29
N GLU A 109 19.24 16.86 11.10
CA GLU A 109 19.46 18.24 11.55
C GLU A 109 18.47 19.25 10.95
N LEU A 110 17.85 18.92 9.81
CA LEU A 110 16.83 19.74 9.14
C LEU A 110 15.41 19.42 9.61
N GLY A 111 15.23 18.54 10.60
CA GLY A 111 13.92 18.11 11.09
C GLY A 111 13.20 17.12 10.16
N ILE A 112 13.88 16.57 9.15
CA ILE A 112 13.31 15.58 8.22
C ILE A 112 13.24 14.22 8.91
N VAL A 113 12.05 13.63 8.90
CA VAL A 113 11.76 12.34 9.52
C VAL A 113 11.89 11.20 8.50
N ARG A 114 12.55 10.11 8.89
CA ARG A 114 12.68 8.86 8.12
C ARG A 114 12.48 7.65 9.02
N MET A 115 11.92 6.57 8.47
CA MET A 115 11.69 5.29 9.17
C MET A 115 12.16 4.12 8.31
N PRO A 116 13.48 3.83 8.28
CA PRO A 116 14.04 2.80 7.40
C PRO A 116 13.48 1.41 7.72
N GLY A 117 13.07 0.66 6.70
CA GLY A 117 12.61 -0.73 6.88
C GLY A 117 11.21 -0.87 7.51
N HIS A 118 10.46 0.22 7.64
CA HIS A 118 9.10 0.20 8.20
C HIS A 118 8.15 -0.66 7.36
N GLU A 119 8.38 -0.79 6.06
CA GLU A 119 7.65 -1.66 5.15
C GLU A 119 7.90 -3.14 5.48
N TYR A 120 9.17 -3.53 5.67
CA TYR A 120 9.55 -4.90 5.97
C TYR A 120 9.09 -5.30 7.37
N PHE A 121 9.48 -4.55 8.42
CA PHE A 121 9.10 -4.91 9.78
C PHE A 121 7.63 -4.60 10.08
N GLY A 122 7.04 -3.59 9.43
CA GLY A 122 5.59 -3.34 9.49
C GLY A 122 4.79 -4.53 9.00
N SER A 123 5.24 -5.19 7.93
CA SER A 123 4.58 -6.41 7.46
C SER A 123 4.55 -7.54 8.50
N THR A 124 5.58 -7.66 9.35
CA THR A 124 5.64 -8.73 10.36
C THR A 124 4.74 -8.44 11.56
N ILE A 125 4.48 -7.17 11.87
CA ILE A 125 3.63 -6.76 12.99
C ILE A 125 2.19 -6.43 12.62
N ALA A 126 1.88 -6.28 11.33
CA ALA A 126 0.52 -5.96 10.84
C ALA A 126 -0.53 -6.96 11.35
N ILE A 127 -0.15 -8.23 11.56
CA ILE A 127 -1.00 -9.25 12.18
C ILE A 127 -1.56 -8.83 13.55
N ASN A 128 -0.81 -8.03 14.33
CA ASN A 128 -1.25 -7.57 15.65
C ASN A 128 -2.43 -6.59 15.59
N PHE A 129 -2.60 -5.90 14.45
CA PHE A 129 -3.76 -5.05 14.20
C PHE A 129 -4.98 -5.86 13.74
N LEU A 130 -4.77 -7.09 13.27
CA LEU A 130 -5.80 -7.91 12.63
C LEU A 130 -6.27 -9.10 13.48
N LYS A 131 -5.49 -9.51 14.49
CA LYS A 131 -5.73 -10.74 15.29
C LYS A 131 -7.13 -10.86 15.89
N ASP A 132 -7.75 -9.74 16.30
CA ASP A 132 -9.05 -9.72 16.98
C ASP A 132 -10.22 -9.35 16.04
N THR A 133 -9.96 -9.24 14.73
CA THR A 133 -10.96 -8.85 13.73
C THR A 133 -11.76 -10.03 13.17
N GLY A 134 -11.31 -11.26 13.40
CA GLY A 134 -11.89 -12.48 12.82
C GLY A 134 -11.53 -12.70 11.35
N ILE A 135 -10.55 -11.96 10.80
CA ILE A 135 -10.05 -12.16 9.45
C ILE A 135 -9.27 -13.48 9.36
N ASN A 136 -9.46 -14.22 8.26
CA ASN A 136 -8.76 -15.46 7.97
C ASN A 136 -7.23 -15.24 7.84
N ASN A 137 -6.42 -16.16 8.38
CA ASN A 137 -4.96 -16.08 8.35
C ASN A 137 -4.36 -15.91 6.94
N LYS A 138 -4.90 -16.56 5.91
CA LYS A 138 -4.42 -16.38 4.53
C LYS A 138 -4.70 -14.97 4.00
N ILE A 139 -5.80 -14.35 4.42
CA ILE A 139 -6.08 -12.94 4.09
C ILE A 139 -5.08 -12.03 4.81
N ILE A 140 -4.81 -12.31 6.09
CA ILE A 140 -3.77 -11.60 6.87
C ILE A 140 -2.41 -11.72 6.17
N GLU A 141 -2.01 -12.93 5.76
CA GLU A 141 -0.77 -13.18 5.01
C GLU A 141 -0.72 -12.41 3.68
N ARG A 142 -1.85 -12.31 2.97
CA ARG A 142 -1.93 -11.49 1.75
C ARG A 142 -1.75 -10.01 2.07
N ILE A 143 -2.44 -9.49 3.08
CA ILE A 143 -2.33 -8.09 3.51
C ILE A 143 -0.89 -7.78 3.90
N THR A 144 -0.29 -8.56 4.80
CA THR A 144 1.08 -8.34 5.27
C THR A 144 2.08 -8.39 4.10
N LYS A 145 1.88 -9.29 3.14
CA LYS A 145 2.70 -9.34 1.94
C LYS A 145 2.57 -8.08 1.07
N VAL A 146 1.37 -7.53 0.89
CA VAL A 146 1.22 -6.26 0.17
C VAL A 146 1.85 -5.09 0.96
N ILE A 147 1.71 -5.07 2.29
CA ILE A 147 2.39 -4.09 3.16
C ILE A 147 3.91 -4.13 2.94
N ARG A 148 4.51 -5.32 2.91
CA ARG A 148 5.96 -5.45 2.63
C ARG A 148 6.37 -4.85 1.28
N LEU A 149 5.46 -4.92 0.31
CA LEU A 149 5.69 -4.53 -1.08
C LEU A 149 5.27 -3.08 -1.36
N HIS A 150 4.76 -2.34 -0.38
CA HIS A 150 4.12 -1.05 -0.62
C HIS A 150 5.07 0.06 -1.06
N ASP A 151 6.39 -0.14 -1.06
CA ASP A 151 7.37 0.80 -1.64
C ASP A 151 8.13 0.19 -2.85
N THR A 152 7.64 -0.94 -3.39
CA THR A 152 8.30 -1.64 -4.52
C THR A 152 8.35 -0.78 -5.78
N PHE A 153 7.38 0.12 -5.96
CA PHE A 153 7.24 0.99 -7.13
C PHE A 153 7.35 2.47 -6.73
N SER A 154 8.39 2.80 -5.97
CA SER A 154 8.67 4.17 -5.49
C SER A 154 8.78 5.19 -6.64
N ASP A 155 8.74 6.48 -6.28
CA ASP A 155 8.90 7.58 -7.24
C ASP A 155 10.17 7.42 -8.09
N GLY A 156 11.29 7.06 -7.46
CA GLY A 156 12.55 6.85 -8.17
C GLY A 156 12.50 5.68 -9.16
N TYR A 157 11.78 4.61 -8.83
CA TYR A 157 11.58 3.47 -9.72
C TYR A 157 10.75 3.86 -10.95
N LEU A 158 9.59 4.51 -10.74
CA LEU A 158 8.70 4.87 -11.84
C LEU A 158 9.30 5.94 -12.75
N MET A 159 10.00 6.92 -12.19
CA MET A 159 10.69 7.96 -12.96
C MET A 159 11.90 7.43 -13.71
N GLY A 160 12.58 6.40 -13.18
CA GLY A 160 13.65 5.70 -13.92
C GLY A 160 13.18 5.01 -15.21
N MET A 161 11.86 4.87 -15.41
CA MET A 161 11.25 4.23 -16.58
C MET A 161 10.47 5.22 -17.47
N GLU A 162 10.76 6.52 -17.37
CA GLU A 162 10.06 7.56 -18.14
C GLU A 162 10.16 7.35 -19.66
N ASN A 163 11.30 6.84 -20.14
CA ASN A 163 11.59 6.63 -21.56
C ASN A 163 11.18 5.24 -22.08
N TRP A 164 10.65 4.38 -21.20
CA TRP A 164 10.24 3.03 -21.56
C TRP A 164 8.86 3.06 -22.21
N LYS A 165 8.62 2.15 -23.16
CA LYS A 165 7.27 1.93 -23.69
C LYS A 165 6.39 1.41 -22.58
N ILE A 166 5.11 1.80 -22.58
CA ILE A 166 4.19 1.43 -21.50
C ILE A 166 4.04 -0.08 -21.35
N GLU A 167 4.13 -0.82 -22.46
CA GLU A 167 4.09 -2.29 -22.46
C GLU A 167 5.29 -2.91 -21.73
N GLU A 168 6.48 -2.31 -21.87
CA GLU A 168 7.70 -2.74 -21.18
C GLU A 168 7.60 -2.47 -19.67
N VAL A 169 7.02 -1.33 -19.29
CA VAL A 169 6.76 -1.00 -17.88
C VAL A 169 5.74 -1.94 -17.27
N VAL A 170 4.64 -2.26 -17.96
CA VAL A 170 3.67 -3.27 -17.50
C VAL A 170 4.36 -4.63 -17.33
N ASP A 171 5.27 -4.99 -18.23
CA ASP A 171 6.01 -6.24 -18.13
C ASP A 171 6.93 -6.26 -16.89
N ASP A 172 7.67 -5.19 -16.60
CA ASP A 172 8.55 -5.12 -15.41
C ASP A 172 7.72 -5.09 -14.10
N VAL A 173 6.63 -4.31 -14.06
CA VAL A 173 5.72 -4.26 -12.90
C VAL A 173 5.18 -5.65 -12.56
N LYS A 174 4.79 -6.43 -13.58
CA LYS A 174 4.30 -7.81 -13.39
C LYS A 174 5.41 -8.78 -12.97
N ALA A 175 6.68 -8.44 -13.19
CA ALA A 175 7.82 -9.27 -12.78
C ALA A 175 8.14 -9.07 -11.29
N ARG A 176 7.66 -7.96 -10.73
CA ARG A 176 7.86 -7.54 -9.35
C ARG A 176 6.64 -7.83 -8.49
N ALA A 177 6.77 -7.50 -7.21
CA ALA A 177 5.71 -7.61 -6.22
C ALA A 177 5.11 -9.01 -6.07
N GLU A 178 5.88 -10.06 -6.37
CA GLU A 178 5.56 -11.46 -6.06
C GLU A 178 4.13 -11.90 -6.47
N GLY A 179 3.65 -11.41 -7.62
CA GLY A 179 2.30 -11.71 -8.14
C GLY A 179 1.16 -10.85 -7.55
N LEU A 180 1.46 -9.93 -6.64
CA LEU A 180 0.53 -8.98 -5.99
C LEU A 180 0.70 -7.55 -6.51
N TYR A 181 1.19 -7.41 -7.74
CA TYR A 181 1.55 -6.13 -8.34
C TYR A 181 0.36 -5.17 -8.47
N LYS A 182 -0.87 -5.66 -8.68
CA LYS A 182 -2.06 -4.79 -8.77
C LYS A 182 -2.40 -4.16 -7.42
N GLU A 183 -2.40 -4.96 -6.36
CA GLU A 183 -2.66 -4.47 -5.00
C GLU A 183 -1.55 -3.52 -4.52
N ALA A 184 -0.28 -3.88 -4.74
CA ALA A 184 0.84 -3.04 -4.35
C ALA A 184 0.83 -1.70 -5.10
N LEU A 185 0.62 -1.73 -6.42
CA LEU A 185 0.55 -0.51 -7.25
C LEU A 185 -0.64 0.37 -6.87
N PHE A 186 -1.81 -0.23 -6.56
CA PHE A 186 -2.97 0.52 -6.09
C PHE A 186 -2.74 1.14 -4.71
N ASN A 187 -2.06 0.42 -3.80
CA ASN A 187 -1.74 0.95 -2.49
C ASN A 187 -0.83 2.19 -2.60
N ILE A 188 0.23 2.09 -3.41
CA ILE A 188 1.13 3.22 -3.71
C ILE A 188 0.35 4.39 -4.30
N TYR A 189 -0.50 4.13 -5.31
CA TYR A 189 -1.33 5.15 -5.92
C TYR A 189 -2.16 5.93 -4.90
N CYS A 190 -2.73 5.25 -3.92
CA CYS A 190 -3.56 5.87 -2.89
C CYS A 190 -2.73 6.64 -1.86
N ASP A 191 -1.60 6.07 -1.44
CA ASP A 191 -0.66 6.67 -0.49
C ASP A 191 -0.13 8.02 -1.02
N VAL A 192 0.42 8.01 -2.24
CA VAL A 192 1.01 9.23 -2.81
C VAL A 192 0.01 10.17 -3.46
N TYR A 193 -1.30 9.86 -3.45
CA TYR A 193 -2.33 10.55 -4.25
C TYR A 193 -2.35 12.07 -4.09
N THR A 194 -2.11 12.57 -2.87
CA THR A 194 -2.06 14.02 -2.57
C THR A 194 -0.65 14.58 -2.52
N ALA A 195 0.39 13.74 -2.64
CA ALA A 195 1.78 14.15 -2.53
C ALA A 195 2.23 14.86 -3.81
N ASN A 196 2.46 16.17 -3.73
CA ASN A 196 2.87 16.98 -4.88
C ASN A 196 4.15 16.48 -5.59
N PRO A 197 5.20 16.01 -4.88
CA PRO A 197 6.39 15.46 -5.53
C PRO A 197 6.11 14.23 -6.40
N SER A 198 5.07 13.47 -6.08
CA SER A 198 4.74 12.19 -6.72
C SER A 198 3.79 12.33 -7.91
N ARG A 199 3.47 13.55 -8.36
CA ARG A 199 2.55 13.80 -9.48
C ARG A 199 2.87 13.03 -10.76
N ASN A 200 4.15 12.89 -11.09
CA ASN A 200 4.56 12.15 -12.29
C ASN A 200 4.40 10.64 -12.09
N SER A 201 4.71 10.13 -10.90
CA SER A 201 4.48 8.73 -10.53
C SER A 201 3.00 8.37 -10.56
N ILE A 202 2.13 9.24 -10.03
CA ILE A 202 0.67 9.08 -10.11
C ILE A 202 0.21 8.93 -11.56
N LYS A 203 0.65 9.84 -12.45
CA LYS A 203 0.32 9.75 -13.89
C LYS A 203 0.78 8.42 -14.48
N ARG A 204 2.01 8.01 -14.18
CA ARG A 204 2.56 6.76 -14.68
C ARG A 204 1.80 5.53 -14.17
N ILE A 205 1.39 5.54 -12.89
CA ILE A 205 0.55 4.47 -12.32
C ILE A 205 -0.80 4.42 -13.02
N ILE A 206 -1.43 5.57 -13.28
CA ILE A 206 -2.69 5.63 -14.04
C ILE A 206 -2.50 5.01 -15.43
N GLU A 207 -1.45 5.39 -16.17
CA GLU A 207 -1.13 4.82 -17.49
C GLU A 207 -0.98 3.28 -17.45
N ILE A 208 -0.37 2.75 -16.39
CA ILE A 208 -0.21 1.31 -16.17
C ILE A 208 -1.56 0.64 -15.94
N PHE A 209 -2.42 1.21 -15.08
CA PHE A 209 -3.77 0.69 -14.84
C PHE A 209 -4.67 0.79 -16.08
N ASP A 210 -4.40 1.73 -16.98
CA ASP A 210 -5.09 1.89 -18.25
C ASP A 210 -4.73 0.82 -19.30
N GLN A 211 -3.71 -0.01 -19.04
CA GLN A 211 -3.33 -1.10 -19.93
C GLN A 211 -4.11 -2.40 -19.63
N PRO A 212 -4.91 -2.93 -20.57
CA PRO A 212 -5.56 -4.24 -20.39
C PRO A 212 -4.59 -5.39 -20.09
N GLN A 213 -3.33 -5.28 -20.53
CA GLN A 213 -2.27 -6.27 -20.34
C GLN A 213 -1.88 -6.45 -18.86
N LEU A 214 -2.10 -5.44 -18.01
CA LEU A 214 -1.86 -5.52 -16.57
C LEU A 214 -2.68 -6.66 -15.93
N TYR A 215 -3.92 -6.83 -16.39
CA TYR A 215 -4.89 -7.73 -15.79
C TYR A 215 -4.76 -9.18 -16.27
N ILE A 216 -4.03 -9.43 -17.36
CA ILE A 216 -3.77 -10.78 -17.86
C ILE A 216 -2.76 -11.47 -16.93
N PRO A 217 -3.07 -12.60 -16.27
CA PRO A 217 -2.13 -13.25 -15.35
C PRO A 217 -0.84 -13.70 -16.06
N ARG A 218 0.32 -13.42 -15.45
CA ARG A 218 1.60 -13.96 -15.92
C ARG A 218 1.75 -15.42 -15.48
N LYS A 219 2.22 -16.27 -16.39
CA LYS A 219 2.56 -17.67 -16.11
C LYS A 219 4.03 -17.90 -16.42
N TYR A 220 4.77 -18.42 -15.44
CA TYR A 220 6.17 -18.79 -15.58
C TYR A 220 6.26 -20.29 -15.87
N PHE A 221 7.15 -20.69 -16.79
CA PHE A 221 7.41 -22.09 -17.11
C PHE A 221 8.86 -22.25 -17.54
N ILE A 222 9.43 -23.44 -17.31
CA ILE A 222 10.72 -23.85 -17.87
C ILE A 222 10.41 -24.59 -19.16
N LYS A 223 11.16 -24.28 -20.22
CA LYS A 223 11.03 -24.93 -21.52
C LYS A 223 11.93 -26.15 -21.60
#